data_AF-A0AA91ICT8-F1
#
_entry.id   AF-A0AA91ICT8-F1
#
_cell.length_a   1.000
_cell.length_b   1.000
_cell.length_c   1.000
_cell.angle_alpha   90.00
_cell.angle_beta   90.00
_cell.angle_gamma   90.00
#
_symmetry.space_group_name_H-M   'P 1'
#
loop_
_entity.id
_entity.type
_entity.pdbx_description
1 polymer ?
#
loop_
_entity_poly.entity_id
_entity_poly.type
_entity_poly.pdbx_seq_one_letter_code
_entity_poly.pdbx_strand_id
1 'polypeptide(L)'
;MQDSTHLPRLGIDIGRVLIAAEGAGGADTSFIGGSLQDALATPPYEGMFDAVAPLVERFEGRVWLVSKCGPSVQAKSRAWLQHHRFFERTGIAPANLRFCLQRPQKADHCRDLRITHFIDDRTDVLRHLEGIVPKRYLFGPQSKPVTVAGLVLLPSWNDAAAIVA
;
A
#
# COMPACT_ATOMS: atom_id res chain seq x y z
N MET A 1 7.28 28.84 11.17
CA MET A 1 6.28 29.57 10.39
C MET A 1 5.89 28.68 9.23
N GLN A 2 4.59 28.44 9.07
CA GLN A 2 3.96 27.26 8.49
C GLN A 2 4.42 26.92 7.06
N ASP A 3 4.86 25.69 6.82
CA ASP A 3 4.90 25.13 5.47
C ASP A 3 3.82 24.05 5.38
N SER A 4 2.58 24.50 5.21
CA SER A 4 1.39 23.64 5.16
C SER A 4 0.48 24.11 4.04
N THR A 5 0.98 24.04 2.81
CA THR A 5 0.21 24.37 1.60
C THR A 5 -0.01 23.15 0.69
N HIS A 6 0.39 21.96 1.12
CA HIS A 6 0.17 20.74 0.35
C HIS A 6 -0.91 19.88 0.99
N LEU A 7 -2.00 19.74 0.24
CA LEU A 7 -3.07 18.80 0.54
C LEU A 7 -2.49 17.39 0.73
N PRO A 8 -3.01 16.60 1.68
CA PRO A 8 -2.46 15.28 1.99
C PRO A 8 -2.55 14.35 0.78
N ARG A 9 -1.55 13.47 0.65
CA ARG A 9 -1.36 12.51 -0.45
C ARG A 9 -0.96 11.16 0.12
N LEU A 10 -1.68 10.10 -0.24
CA LEU A 10 -1.50 8.76 0.32
C LEU A 10 -0.87 7.81 -0.72
N GLY A 11 0.22 7.13 -0.34
CA GLY A 11 0.75 5.98 -1.05
C GLY A 11 0.40 4.68 -0.33
N ILE A 12 0.02 3.64 -1.07
CA ILE A 12 -0.33 2.33 -0.51
C ILE A 12 0.43 1.24 -1.29
N ASP A 13 1.12 0.33 -0.61
CA ASP A 13 1.63 -0.88 -1.25
C ASP A 13 0.50 -1.86 -1.61
N ILE A 14 0.77 -2.81 -2.50
CA ILE A 14 -0.21 -3.81 -2.93
C ILE A 14 -0.02 -5.12 -2.17
N GLY A 15 1.18 -5.71 -2.25
CA GLY A 15 1.45 -7.03 -1.66
C GLY A 15 1.31 -6.97 -0.14
N ARG A 16 0.61 -7.94 0.45
CA ARG A 16 0.38 -8.07 1.91
C ARG A 16 -0.26 -6.85 2.59
N VAL A 17 -0.69 -5.84 1.83
CA VAL A 17 -1.41 -4.65 2.29
C VAL A 17 -2.82 -4.64 1.71
N LEU A 18 -2.95 -4.75 0.38
CA LEU A 18 -4.25 -4.87 -0.29
C LEU A 18 -4.62 -6.32 -0.61
N ILE A 19 -3.62 -7.13 -0.93
CA ILE A 19 -3.76 -8.56 -1.21
C ILE A 19 -3.37 -9.32 0.05
N ALA A 20 -4.23 -10.23 0.51
CA ALA A 20 -3.96 -11.00 1.72
C ALA A 20 -2.75 -11.93 1.51
N ALA A 21 -1.91 -12.08 2.54
CA ALA A 21 -0.89 -13.11 2.53
C ALA A 21 -1.52 -14.49 2.76
N GLU A 22 -1.03 -15.50 2.05
CA GLU A 22 -1.48 -16.87 2.28
C GLU A 22 -0.72 -17.53 3.46
N GLY A 23 -1.49 -17.97 4.47
CA GLY A 23 -1.01 -18.80 5.58
C GLY A 23 -0.17 -18.07 6.65
N ALA A 24 0.08 -18.78 7.76
CA ALA A 24 0.79 -18.27 8.95
C ALA A 24 2.27 -17.87 8.72
N GLY A 25 2.81 -18.08 7.51
CA GLY A 25 4.20 -17.79 7.15
C GLY A 25 4.41 -16.51 6.32
N GLY A 26 3.35 -15.84 5.87
CA GLY A 26 3.46 -14.58 5.11
C GLY A 26 4.10 -14.69 3.71
N ALA A 27 4.30 -15.91 3.22
CA ALA A 27 4.62 -16.24 1.84
C ALA A 27 3.51 -15.84 0.85
N ASP A 28 3.63 -14.80 0.02
CA ASP A 28 2.74 -14.61 -1.16
C ASP A 28 3.08 -15.62 -2.28
N THR A 29 3.27 -16.90 -1.92
CA THR A 29 3.83 -17.92 -2.81
C THR A 29 2.89 -18.23 -3.96
N SER A 30 1.57 -18.25 -3.73
CA SER A 30 0.59 -18.57 -4.78
C SER A 30 0.35 -17.38 -5.70
N PHE A 31 0.24 -16.16 -5.16
CA PHE A 31 0.12 -14.97 -6.00
C PHE A 31 1.36 -14.77 -6.88
N ILE A 32 2.56 -14.87 -6.29
CA ILE A 32 3.81 -14.62 -7.01
C ILE A 32 4.19 -15.81 -7.91
N GLY A 33 4.23 -17.01 -7.35
CA GLY A 33 4.73 -18.22 -8.00
C GLY A 33 3.68 -19.09 -8.70
N GLY A 34 2.40 -18.90 -8.41
CA GLY A 34 1.30 -19.67 -9.00
C GLY A 34 0.86 -19.17 -10.39
N SER A 35 -0.24 -19.71 -10.88
CA SER A 35 -0.87 -19.32 -12.13
C SER A 35 -1.54 -17.93 -12.04
N LEU A 36 -2.03 -17.43 -13.17
CA LEU A 36 -2.89 -16.23 -13.16
C LEU A 36 -4.20 -16.51 -12.39
N GLN A 37 -4.78 -17.69 -12.52
CA GLN A 37 -6.02 -18.04 -11.82
C GLN A 37 -5.82 -18.06 -10.31
N ASP A 38 -4.70 -18.61 -9.84
CA ASP A 38 -4.35 -18.60 -8.41
C ASP A 38 -4.23 -17.15 -7.91
N ALA A 39 -3.55 -16.30 -8.68
CA ALA A 39 -3.43 -14.88 -8.35
C ALA A 39 -4.80 -14.20 -8.29
N LEU A 40 -5.71 -14.43 -9.25
CA LEU A 40 -7.06 -13.84 -9.26
C LEU A 40 -7.92 -14.34 -8.08
N ALA A 41 -7.75 -15.60 -7.68
CA ALA A 41 -8.46 -16.21 -6.56
C ALA A 41 -7.97 -15.74 -5.19
N THR A 42 -6.75 -15.17 -5.08
CA THR A 42 -6.25 -14.61 -3.83
C THR A 42 -7.19 -13.52 -3.33
N PRO A 43 -7.69 -13.60 -2.08
CA PRO A 43 -8.66 -12.64 -1.58
C PRO A 43 -8.02 -11.27 -1.28
N PRO A 44 -8.81 -10.19 -1.28
CA PRO A 44 -8.39 -8.92 -0.70
C PRO A 44 -8.06 -9.11 0.79
N TYR A 45 -7.17 -8.27 1.32
CA TYR A 45 -6.93 -8.22 2.76
C TYR A 45 -8.24 -7.87 3.49
N GLU A 46 -8.50 -8.52 4.62
CA GLU A 46 -9.71 -8.30 5.42
C GLU A 46 -9.90 -6.81 5.77
N GLY A 47 -11.14 -6.32 5.60
CA GLY A 47 -11.51 -4.91 5.86
C GLY A 47 -11.00 -3.90 4.83
N MET A 48 -10.20 -4.31 3.83
CA MET A 48 -9.56 -3.39 2.88
C MET A 48 -10.58 -2.53 2.11
N PHE A 49 -11.62 -3.15 1.56
CA PHE A 49 -12.60 -2.40 0.77
C PHE A 49 -13.42 -1.41 1.60
N ASP A 50 -13.70 -1.75 2.85
CA ASP A 50 -14.45 -0.89 3.77
C ASP A 50 -13.60 0.30 4.25
N ALA A 51 -12.28 0.13 4.32
CA ALA A 51 -11.36 1.16 4.80
C ALA A 51 -10.79 2.06 3.69
N VAL A 52 -10.47 1.51 2.52
CA VAL A 52 -9.78 2.27 1.46
C VAL A 52 -10.69 3.32 0.83
N ALA A 53 -11.97 3.04 0.59
CA ALA A 53 -12.87 4.03 -0.02
C ALA A 53 -13.03 5.31 0.84
N PRO A 54 -13.29 5.22 2.16
CA PRO A 54 -13.27 6.40 3.04
C PRO A 54 -11.94 7.16 3.05
N LEU A 55 -10.80 6.45 2.96
CA LEU A 55 -9.50 7.11 2.83
C LEU A 55 -9.40 7.89 1.52
N VAL A 56 -9.88 7.34 0.40
CA VAL A 56 -9.87 8.04 -0.89
C VAL A 56 -10.69 9.32 -0.82
N GLU A 57 -11.87 9.28 -0.20
CA GLU A 57 -12.69 10.48 0.02
C GLU A 57 -11.94 11.51 0.87
N ARG A 58 -11.32 11.08 1.97
CA ARG A 58 -10.63 11.96 2.91
C ARG A 58 -9.35 12.58 2.35
N PHE A 59 -8.67 11.88 1.45
CA PHE A 59 -7.54 12.38 0.68
C PHE A 59 -7.99 13.05 -0.63
N GLU A 60 -9.29 13.21 -0.86
CA GLU A 60 -9.91 13.79 -2.06
C GLU A 60 -9.33 13.21 -3.37
N GLY A 61 -9.26 11.89 -3.46
CA GLY A 61 -8.76 11.17 -4.63
C GLY A 61 -7.24 11.15 -4.77
N ARG A 62 -6.49 11.82 -3.89
CA ARG A 62 -5.02 11.85 -3.90
C ARG A 62 -4.42 10.61 -3.23
N VAL A 63 -4.75 9.47 -3.79
CA VAL A 63 -4.29 8.15 -3.35
C VAL A 63 -3.64 7.42 -4.52
N TRP A 64 -2.46 6.86 -4.28
CA TRP A 64 -1.66 6.13 -5.27
C TRP A 64 -1.31 4.74 -4.77
N LEU A 65 -1.41 3.77 -5.69
CA LEU A 65 -0.83 2.45 -5.47
C LEU A 65 0.63 2.49 -5.90
N VAL A 66 1.56 2.17 -5.01
CA VAL A 66 3.00 2.19 -5.29
C VAL A 66 3.62 0.88 -4.84
N SER A 67 3.87 -0.02 -5.81
CA SER A 67 4.32 -1.37 -5.49
C SER A 67 5.62 -1.78 -6.15
N LYS A 68 6.40 -2.60 -5.43
CA LYS A 68 7.66 -3.16 -5.94
C LYS A 68 7.42 -4.57 -6.46
N CYS A 69 7.46 -4.75 -7.78
CA CYS A 69 7.33 -6.07 -8.39
C CYS A 69 7.91 -6.12 -9.81
N GLY A 70 8.35 -7.31 -10.22
CA GLY A 70 8.83 -7.57 -11.58
C GLY A 70 7.68 -7.68 -12.60
N PRO A 71 7.97 -7.66 -13.92
CA PRO A 71 6.95 -7.54 -14.96
C PRO A 71 5.82 -8.58 -14.90
N SER A 72 6.14 -9.84 -14.60
CA SER A 72 5.13 -10.90 -14.46
C SER A 72 4.14 -10.61 -13.32
N VAL A 73 4.65 -10.21 -12.17
CA VAL A 73 3.82 -9.85 -11.00
C VAL A 73 3.06 -8.55 -11.25
N GLN A 74 3.62 -7.58 -12.00
CA GLN A 74 2.88 -6.38 -12.41
C GLN A 74 1.64 -6.73 -13.24
N ALA A 75 1.77 -7.67 -14.19
CA ALA A 75 0.65 -8.14 -15.00
C ALA A 75 -0.43 -8.80 -14.12
N LYS A 76 -0.03 -9.66 -13.17
CA LYS A 76 -0.94 -10.27 -12.20
C LYS A 76 -1.62 -9.25 -11.30
N SER A 77 -0.88 -8.28 -10.75
CA SER A 77 -1.46 -7.21 -9.92
C SER A 77 -2.49 -6.39 -10.69
N ARG A 78 -2.23 -6.05 -11.97
CA ARG A 78 -3.23 -5.36 -12.80
C ARG A 78 -4.48 -6.21 -13.01
N ALA A 79 -4.30 -7.48 -13.37
CA ALA A 79 -5.41 -8.41 -13.59
C ALA A 79 -6.24 -8.61 -12.31
N TRP A 80 -5.58 -8.72 -11.14
CA TRP A 80 -6.23 -8.83 -9.85
C TRP A 80 -7.04 -7.58 -9.49
N LEU A 81 -6.46 -6.38 -9.64
CA LEU A 81 -7.14 -5.11 -9.40
C LEU A 81 -8.39 -4.97 -10.29
N GLN A 82 -8.30 -5.41 -11.55
CA GLN A 82 -9.44 -5.42 -12.46
C GLN A 82 -10.49 -6.46 -12.06
N HIS A 83 -10.08 -7.70 -11.79
CA HIS A 83 -10.96 -8.82 -11.44
C HIS A 83 -11.80 -8.52 -10.18
N HIS A 84 -11.16 -7.94 -9.16
CA HIS A 84 -11.82 -7.55 -7.91
C HIS A 84 -12.55 -6.20 -7.97
N ARG A 85 -12.64 -5.60 -9.17
CA ARG A 85 -13.25 -4.28 -9.43
C ARG A 85 -12.70 -3.20 -8.48
N PHE A 86 -11.40 -3.27 -8.20
CA PHE A 86 -10.77 -2.51 -7.12
C PHE A 86 -10.97 -1.01 -7.28
N PHE A 87 -10.69 -0.47 -8.47
CA PHE A 87 -10.78 0.97 -8.73
C PHE A 87 -12.22 1.49 -8.62
N GLU A 88 -13.20 0.72 -9.09
CA GLU A 88 -14.63 1.08 -8.97
C GLU A 88 -15.10 1.08 -7.52
N ARG A 89 -14.66 0.09 -6.73
CA ARG A 89 -15.07 -0.07 -5.33
C ARG A 89 -14.39 0.91 -4.40
N THR A 90 -13.17 1.35 -4.72
CA THR A 90 -12.37 2.23 -3.84
C THR A 90 -12.37 3.69 -4.27
N GLY A 91 -12.65 3.98 -5.54
CA GLY A 91 -12.53 5.33 -6.11
C GLY A 91 -11.10 5.75 -6.45
N ILE A 92 -10.08 4.89 -6.24
CA ILE A 92 -8.72 5.18 -6.70
C ILE A 92 -8.71 5.21 -8.23
N ALA A 93 -8.13 6.25 -8.82
CA ALA A 93 -8.00 6.34 -10.27
C ALA A 93 -7.04 5.25 -10.80
N PRO A 94 -7.38 4.50 -11.86
CA PRO A 94 -6.47 3.52 -12.47
C PRO A 94 -5.12 4.10 -12.89
N ALA A 95 -5.10 5.39 -13.26
CA ALA A 95 -3.89 6.14 -13.61
C ALA A 95 -2.93 6.37 -12.42
N ASN A 96 -3.39 6.17 -11.18
CA ASN A 96 -2.61 6.32 -9.95
C ASN A 96 -1.88 5.04 -9.54
N LEU A 97 -1.77 4.06 -10.43
CA LEU A 97 -0.93 2.87 -10.23
C LEU A 97 0.52 3.15 -10.66
N ARG A 98 1.47 2.88 -9.77
CA ARG A 98 2.92 3.01 -9.98
C ARG A 98 3.62 1.71 -9.59
N PHE A 99 4.51 1.26 -10.47
CA PHE A 99 5.39 0.13 -10.20
C PHE A 99 6.85 0.57 -10.18
N CYS A 100 7.64 -0.16 -9.40
CA CYS A 100 9.09 -0.06 -9.40
C CYS A 100 9.72 -1.46 -9.31
N LEU A 101 10.99 -1.60 -9.68
CA LEU A 101 11.68 -2.88 -9.68
C LEU A 101 12.44 -3.12 -8.37
N GLN A 102 12.80 -2.05 -7.67
CA GLN A 102 13.56 -2.10 -6.42
C GLN A 102 12.85 -1.32 -5.31
N ARG A 103 12.97 -1.79 -4.06
CA ARG A 103 12.28 -1.17 -2.92
C ARG A 103 12.65 0.31 -2.71
N PRO A 104 13.93 0.72 -2.80
CA PRO A 104 14.31 2.12 -2.64
C PRO A 104 13.64 3.05 -3.67
N GLN A 105 13.30 2.56 -4.87
CA GLN A 105 12.67 3.36 -5.93
C GLN A 105 11.24 3.80 -5.59
N LYS A 106 10.62 3.23 -4.55
CA LYS A 106 9.38 3.80 -3.99
C LYS A 106 9.60 5.24 -3.52
N ALA A 107 10.79 5.56 -3.02
CA ALA A 107 11.15 6.91 -2.61
C ALA A 107 11.06 7.92 -3.77
N ASP A 108 11.42 7.52 -4.98
CA ASP A 108 11.36 8.39 -6.16
C ASP A 108 9.90 8.73 -6.50
N HIS A 109 9.03 7.71 -6.56
CA HIS A 109 7.59 7.91 -6.70
C HIS A 109 7.01 8.80 -5.60
N CYS A 110 7.43 8.61 -4.34
CA CYS A 110 6.99 9.43 -3.23
C CYS A 110 7.40 10.90 -3.37
N ARG A 111 8.61 11.18 -3.86
CA ARG A 111 9.08 12.56 -4.12
C ARG A 111 8.29 13.19 -5.26
N ASP A 112 8.18 12.51 -6.39
CA ASP A 112 7.50 13.02 -7.59
C ASP A 112 6.03 13.35 -7.31
N LEU A 113 5.37 12.45 -6.58
CA LEU A 113 3.96 12.59 -6.20
C LEU A 113 3.78 13.41 -4.93
N ARG A 114 4.85 13.85 -4.25
CA ARG A 114 4.81 14.54 -2.93
C ARG A 114 3.95 13.80 -1.91
N ILE A 115 4.11 12.48 -1.83
CA ILE A 115 3.37 11.63 -0.90
C ILE A 115 3.67 12.05 0.53
N THR A 116 2.61 12.27 1.33
CA THR A 116 2.73 12.68 2.73
C THR A 116 2.49 11.53 3.70
N HIS A 117 1.71 10.53 3.28
CA HIS A 117 1.37 9.33 4.05
C HIS A 117 1.69 8.10 3.22
N PHE A 118 2.36 7.09 3.80
CA PHE A 118 2.65 5.85 3.08
C PHE A 118 2.39 4.61 3.94
N ILE A 119 1.66 3.64 3.39
CA ILE A 119 1.35 2.35 4.02
C ILE A 119 2.15 1.24 3.32
N ASP A 120 2.93 0.48 4.07
CA ASP A 120 3.70 -0.67 3.58
C ASP A 120 3.81 -1.72 4.69
N ASP A 121 3.86 -3.00 4.36
CA ASP A 121 4.02 -4.07 5.36
C ASP A 121 5.50 -4.25 5.79
N ARG A 122 6.44 -3.52 5.18
CA ARG A 122 7.87 -3.72 5.41
C ARG A 122 8.60 -2.52 5.99
N THR A 123 9.28 -2.76 7.10
CA THR A 123 10.16 -1.78 7.73
C THR A 123 11.35 -1.36 6.84
N ASP A 124 11.87 -2.24 5.98
CA ASP A 124 12.98 -1.90 5.07
C ASP A 124 12.56 -0.85 4.03
N VAL A 125 11.35 -0.96 3.48
CA VAL A 125 10.77 0.06 2.60
C VAL A 125 10.57 1.38 3.35
N LEU A 126 9.91 1.36 4.50
CA LEU A 126 9.56 2.58 5.24
C LEU A 126 10.80 3.33 5.74
N ARG A 127 11.93 2.66 5.97
CA ARG A 127 13.22 3.31 6.25
C ARG A 127 13.72 4.13 5.07
N HIS A 128 13.57 3.64 3.83
CA HIS A 128 13.95 4.41 2.64
C HIS A 128 13.08 5.66 2.41
N LEU A 129 11.93 5.75 3.07
CA LEU A 129 11.03 6.91 3.01
C LEU A 129 11.29 7.93 4.13
N GLU A 130 12.26 7.68 5.03
CA GLU A 130 12.65 8.63 6.06
C GLU A 130 13.14 9.95 5.46
N GLY A 131 12.67 11.07 6.01
CA GLY A 131 12.95 12.41 5.49
C GLY A 131 12.23 12.75 4.18
N ILE A 132 11.46 11.82 3.60
CA ILE A 132 10.70 12.02 2.35
C ILE A 132 9.20 12.01 2.64
N VAL A 133 8.74 10.98 3.35
CA VAL A 133 7.34 10.82 3.74
C VAL A 133 7.25 11.03 5.25
N PRO A 134 6.57 12.09 5.73
CA PRO A 134 6.49 12.40 7.15
C PRO A 134 5.66 11.37 7.94
N LYS A 135 4.62 10.78 7.34
CA LYS A 135 3.72 9.82 8.00
C LYS A 135 3.89 8.43 7.38
N ARG A 136 4.54 7.52 8.11
CA ARG A 136 4.89 6.18 7.62
C ARG A 136 4.20 5.13 8.47
N TYR A 137 3.37 4.31 7.85
CA TYR A 137 2.53 3.31 8.50
C TYR A 137 3.02 1.91 8.18
N LEU A 138 3.39 1.16 9.21
CA LEU A 138 3.76 -0.25 9.08
C LEU A 138 2.50 -1.11 9.21
N PHE A 139 2.10 -1.69 8.09
CA PHE A 139 0.87 -2.47 8.01
C PHE A 139 1.04 -3.91 8.48
N GLY A 140 -0.03 -4.45 9.07
CA GLY A 140 -0.16 -5.86 9.41
C GLY A 140 0.35 -6.21 10.82
N PRO A 141 0.08 -7.45 11.26
CA PRO A 141 0.45 -7.91 12.59
C PRO A 141 1.96 -7.94 12.78
N GLN A 142 2.43 -7.43 13.92
CA GLN A 142 3.86 -7.39 14.25
C GLN A 142 4.20 -8.53 15.21
N SER A 143 5.00 -9.48 14.74
CA SER A 143 5.48 -10.59 15.57
C SER A 143 6.66 -10.20 16.49
N LYS A 144 7.22 -9.01 16.28
CA LYS A 144 8.34 -8.45 17.07
C LYS A 144 8.07 -6.98 17.36
N PRO A 145 8.57 -6.45 18.50
CA PRO A 145 8.51 -5.02 18.77
C PRO A 145 9.15 -4.20 17.64
N VAL A 146 8.44 -3.17 17.19
CA VAL A 146 8.94 -2.26 16.16
C VAL A 146 9.77 -1.18 16.84
N THR A 147 11.07 -1.17 16.54
CA THR A 147 12.04 -0.26 17.16
C THR A 147 12.44 0.90 16.24
N VAL A 148 11.86 1.00 15.04
CA VAL A 148 12.18 2.05 14.08
C VAL A 148 11.43 3.32 14.45
N ALA A 149 12.19 4.38 14.76
CA ALA A 149 11.63 5.67 15.14
C ALA A 149 10.73 6.27 14.05
N GLY A 150 9.61 6.84 14.47
CA GLY A 150 8.68 7.54 13.57
C GLY A 150 7.83 6.66 12.66
N LEU A 151 7.83 5.33 12.84
CA LEU A 151 6.82 4.46 12.23
C LEU A 151 5.59 4.40 13.14
N VAL A 152 4.41 4.52 12.53
CA VAL A 152 3.12 4.30 13.18
C VAL A 152 2.65 2.88 12.83
N LEU A 153 2.22 2.11 13.81
CA LEU A 153 1.69 0.77 13.55
C LEU A 153 0.28 0.87 13.00
N LEU A 154 0.00 0.06 11.98
CA LEU A 154 -1.32 -0.10 11.40
C LEU A 154 -1.64 -1.60 11.33
N PRO A 155 -2.03 -2.22 12.46
CA PRO A 155 -2.14 -3.68 12.55
C PRO A 155 -3.13 -4.29 11.55
N SER A 156 -4.18 -3.56 11.22
CA SER A 156 -5.23 -3.98 10.29
C SER A 156 -5.88 -2.80 9.57
N TRP A 157 -6.72 -3.07 8.58
CA TRP A 157 -7.52 -2.04 7.93
C TRP A 157 -8.58 -1.43 8.85
N ASN A 158 -8.99 -2.10 9.92
CA ASN A 158 -9.91 -1.54 10.91
C ASN A 158 -9.30 -0.34 11.65
N ASP A 159 -7.98 -0.23 11.67
CA ASP A 159 -7.23 0.85 12.32
C ASP A 159 -6.98 2.05 11.38
N ALA A 160 -7.37 1.94 10.10
CA ALA A 160 -7.01 2.90 9.05
C ALA A 160 -7.62 4.29 9.23
N ALA A 161 -8.69 4.42 10.01
CA ALA A 161 -9.26 5.71 10.39
C ALA A 161 -8.23 6.63 11.08
N ALA A 162 -7.20 6.07 11.73
CA ALA A 162 -6.13 6.82 12.39
C ALA A 162 -5.14 7.51 11.44
N ILE A 163 -5.21 7.25 10.12
CA ILE A 163 -4.25 7.75 9.12
C ILE A 163 -4.41 9.27 8.87
N VAL A 164 -5.45 9.90 9.43
CA VAL A 164 -5.86 11.26 9.05
C VAL A 164 -5.72 12.31 10.16
N ALA A 165 -4.83 12.09 11.12
CA ALA A 165 -4.48 13.03 12.18
C ALA A 165 -3.21 13.84 11.89
#